data_AF-A0AAD3CHS7-F1
#
_entry.id   AF-A0AAD3CHS7-F1
#
_cell.length_a   1.000
_cell.length_b   1.000
_cell.length_c   1.000
_cell.angle_alpha   90.00
_cell.angle_beta   90.00
_cell.angle_gamma   90.00
#
_symmetry.space_group_name_H-M   'P 1'
#
loop_
_entity.id
_entity.type
_entity.pdbx_description
1 polymer ?
#
loop_
_entity_poly.entity_id
_entity_poly.type
_entity_poly.pdbx_seq_one_letter_code
_entity_poly.pdbx_strand_id
1 'polypeptide(L)'
;MNWIHCISLLCFKFVKVWGFSSPVTTNKVTVSVSKELPNISLQEAHEAWLEFTWKNGGGLPIVVIPNNQDNSRRLLPLFAKEELLQVTKEEGSIVQQYTLTELGPIWKSEIEDKSHLGTVSFQEMDSGTRIQWDVVFTTINRQDLWQSVTDSTIMDACENLKAYLDEPLLFQKTCKIATKSSAKNIADKWFEFIWVNGGGLPIPTISLSKNKYDRVIVPPFLKESVVEIMNDEKQTDIIYKVQNPSILTYQVYTHIGRIRFETEDDGITMTWEVNIRPFRGLESFVKGFTEFVINALTRNFLVYVDDDGEDSMVDVYPPRGFMKDQGALFQVKRNTWIGSVLEQHMKDDRSVLEQTGDLLMPWTWGRDAQSLNDFSWSKEVMKD
;
A
#
# COMPACT_ATOMS: atom_id res chain seq x y z
N MET A 1 -2.60 3.25 15.86
CA MET A 1 -2.06 2.39 16.94
C MET A 1 -0.81 1.72 16.35
N ASN A 2 0.37 2.12 16.84
CA ASN A 2 1.57 2.32 16.02
C ASN A 2 2.46 1.07 15.87
N TRP A 3 3.12 0.92 14.71
CA TRP A 3 4.24 -0.03 14.45
C TRP A 3 5.41 0.12 15.44
N ILE A 4 5.57 1.32 16.03
CA ILE A 4 6.47 1.54 17.16
C ILE A 4 6.10 0.60 18.32
N HIS A 5 4.82 0.25 18.54
CA HIS A 5 4.45 -0.77 19.51
C HIS A 5 4.82 -2.19 19.09
N CYS A 6 4.70 -2.62 17.83
CA CYS A 6 5.10 -3.99 17.43
C CYS A 6 6.63 -4.19 17.43
N ILE A 7 7.41 -3.24 16.90
CA ILE A 7 8.87 -3.28 17.02
C ILE A 7 9.30 -3.06 18.46
N SER A 8 8.65 -2.16 19.22
CA SER A 8 8.95 -2.05 20.65
C SER A 8 8.50 -3.28 21.41
N LEU A 9 7.51 -4.07 21.00
CA LEU A 9 7.12 -5.32 21.68
C LEU A 9 8.12 -6.42 21.41
N LEU A 10 8.64 -6.52 20.19
CA LEU A 10 9.81 -7.34 19.88
C LEU A 10 10.99 -6.87 20.75
N CYS A 11 11.39 -5.59 20.67
CA CYS A 11 12.54 -5.04 21.38
C CYS A 11 12.40 -5.01 22.93
N PHE A 12 11.23 -4.70 23.51
CA PHE A 12 11.00 -4.65 24.97
C PHE A 12 10.88 -6.03 25.59
N LYS A 13 10.31 -7.03 24.88
CA LYS A 13 10.32 -8.41 25.37
C LYS A 13 11.75 -9.00 25.37
N PHE A 14 12.64 -8.53 24.49
CA PHE A 14 14.05 -8.92 24.49
C PHE A 14 14.88 -8.39 25.69
N VAL A 15 14.46 -7.30 26.34
CA VAL A 15 15.28 -6.63 27.40
C VAL A 15 15.09 -7.25 28.79
N LYS A 16 13.99 -7.97 29.07
CA LYS A 16 13.66 -8.38 30.44
C LYS A 16 14.24 -9.73 30.92
N VAL A 17 15.05 -10.43 30.11
CA VAL A 17 15.52 -11.80 30.43
C VAL A 17 17.03 -11.96 30.18
N TRP A 18 17.84 -11.12 30.81
CA TRP A 18 19.29 -11.22 30.86
C TRP A 18 19.75 -11.38 32.32
N GLY A 19 19.69 -12.60 32.84
CA GLY A 19 20.24 -12.90 34.17
C GLY A 19 19.90 -14.32 34.60
N PHE A 20 20.95 -15.12 34.84
CA PHE A 20 20.99 -16.49 35.37
C PHE A 20 20.91 -17.64 34.34
N SER A 21 22.07 -18.31 34.18
CA SER A 21 22.24 -19.61 33.52
C SER A 21 21.48 -20.67 34.32
N SER A 22 20.31 -21.03 33.83
CA SER A 22 19.59 -22.23 34.26
C SER A 22 20.06 -23.42 33.42
N PRO A 23 19.94 -24.68 33.91
CA PRO A 23 20.18 -25.86 33.09
C PRO A 23 19.33 -25.81 31.81
N VAL A 24 19.92 -26.23 30.69
CA VAL A 24 19.24 -26.26 29.40
C VAL A 24 18.10 -27.29 29.47
N THR A 25 16.88 -26.80 29.61
CA THR A 25 15.66 -27.60 29.52
C THR A 25 15.02 -27.37 28.16
N THR A 26 14.89 -28.43 27.37
CA THR A 26 14.13 -28.37 26.12
C THR A 26 12.64 -28.37 26.43
N ASN A 27 11.90 -27.45 25.82
CA ASN A 27 10.46 -27.30 26.02
C ASN A 27 9.73 -27.23 24.68
N LYS A 28 8.65 -27.99 24.55
CA LYS A 28 7.83 -28.03 23.34
C LYS A 28 6.92 -26.81 23.27
N VAL A 29 7.00 -26.05 22.18
CA VAL A 29 6.05 -25.00 21.79
C VAL A 29 4.98 -25.64 20.91
N THR A 30 3.71 -25.34 21.16
CA THR A 30 2.59 -25.83 20.35
C THR A 30 1.54 -24.75 20.28
N VAL A 31 1.37 -24.19 19.09
CA VAL A 31 0.48 -23.07 18.81
C VAL A 31 -0.54 -23.55 17.78
N SER A 32 -1.81 -23.19 17.98
CA SER A 32 -2.90 -23.48 17.04
C SER A 32 -3.77 -22.25 16.91
N VAL A 33 -3.93 -21.76 15.69
CA VAL A 33 -4.83 -20.63 15.38
C VAL A 33 -5.81 -21.07 14.31
N SER A 34 -7.09 -20.76 14.51
CA SER A 34 -8.14 -21.03 13.54
C SER A 34 -8.93 -19.76 13.18
N LYS A 35 -9.28 -19.62 11.90
CA LYS A 35 -10.08 -18.52 11.35
C LYS A 35 -11.03 -19.00 10.27
N GLU A 36 -12.16 -18.32 10.17
CA GLU A 36 -13.15 -18.55 9.11
C GLU A 36 -13.01 -17.50 8.01
N LEU A 37 -13.04 -17.99 6.78
CA LEU A 37 -12.96 -17.26 5.51
C LEU A 37 -14.32 -17.40 4.82
N PRO A 38 -15.27 -16.48 5.08
CA PRO A 38 -16.63 -16.59 4.57
C PRO A 38 -16.66 -16.41 3.05
N ASN A 39 -17.50 -17.19 2.37
CA ASN A 39 -17.69 -17.17 0.91
C ASN A 39 -16.43 -17.46 0.08
N ILE A 40 -15.36 -17.96 0.70
CA ILE A 40 -14.13 -18.37 0.03
C ILE A 40 -14.12 -19.88 -0.10
N SER A 41 -13.89 -20.38 -1.31
CA SER A 41 -13.79 -21.82 -1.57
C SER A 41 -12.50 -22.41 -0.97
N LEU A 42 -12.51 -23.72 -0.72
CA LEU A 42 -11.36 -24.43 -0.16
C LEU A 42 -10.08 -24.22 -0.98
N GLN A 43 -10.19 -24.34 -2.31
CA GLN A 43 -9.07 -24.21 -3.24
C GLN A 43 -8.58 -22.76 -3.29
N GLU A 44 -9.49 -21.79 -3.33
CA GLU A 44 -9.15 -20.36 -3.34
C GLU A 44 -8.42 -19.94 -2.05
N ALA A 45 -8.89 -20.38 -0.88
CA ALA A 45 -8.24 -20.09 0.39
C ALA A 45 -6.80 -20.64 0.44
N HIS A 46 -6.60 -21.86 -0.05
CA HIS A 46 -5.28 -22.49 -0.11
C HIS A 46 -4.35 -21.78 -1.09
N GLU A 47 -4.82 -21.47 -2.30
CA GLU A 47 -4.04 -20.73 -3.31
C GLU A 47 -3.70 -19.31 -2.82
N ALA A 48 -4.64 -18.63 -2.18
CA ALA A 48 -4.41 -17.33 -1.58
C ALA A 48 -3.37 -17.42 -0.46
N TRP A 49 -3.42 -18.43 0.42
CA TRP A 49 -2.37 -18.62 1.43
C TRP A 49 -0.99 -18.83 0.79
N LEU A 50 -0.89 -19.66 -0.26
CA LEU A 50 0.36 -19.90 -0.98
C LEU A 50 0.91 -18.64 -1.64
N GLU A 51 0.09 -17.88 -2.35
CA GLU A 51 0.56 -16.68 -3.05
C GLU A 51 0.80 -15.54 -2.05
N PHE A 52 -0.20 -15.22 -1.22
CA PHE A 52 -0.13 -14.08 -0.32
C PHE A 52 0.80 -14.34 0.87
N THR A 53 0.52 -15.36 1.67
CA THR A 53 1.23 -15.59 2.94
C THR A 53 2.57 -16.27 2.73
N TRP A 54 2.62 -17.32 1.91
CA TRP A 54 3.83 -18.12 1.72
C TRP A 54 4.85 -17.41 0.83
N LYS A 55 4.52 -17.17 -0.43
CA LYS A 55 5.47 -16.65 -1.42
C LYS A 55 5.82 -15.18 -1.19
N ASN A 56 4.83 -14.35 -0.87
CA ASN A 56 5.02 -12.90 -0.73
C ASN A 56 5.24 -12.46 0.74
N GLY A 57 5.14 -13.36 1.72
CA GLY A 57 5.27 -13.02 3.14
C GLY A 57 4.13 -12.17 3.69
N GLY A 58 3.02 -12.12 2.96
CA GLY A 58 1.83 -11.35 3.30
C GLY A 58 1.35 -11.65 4.71
N GLY A 59 1.18 -10.58 5.48
CA GLY A 59 0.69 -10.65 6.85
C GLY A 59 1.70 -11.07 7.91
N LEU A 60 2.95 -11.39 7.54
CA LEU A 60 4.03 -11.65 8.48
C LEU A 60 4.81 -10.35 8.77
N PRO A 61 5.31 -10.15 10.00
CA PRO A 61 6.13 -8.99 10.36
C PRO A 61 7.60 -9.15 9.90
N ILE A 62 7.83 -9.88 8.81
CA ILE A 62 9.15 -10.24 8.29
C ILE A 62 9.16 -10.09 6.76
N VAL A 63 10.33 -9.80 6.20
CA VAL A 63 10.51 -9.77 4.75
C VAL A 63 10.75 -11.20 4.27
N VAL A 64 10.00 -11.61 3.24
CA VAL A 64 10.14 -12.93 2.62
C VAL A 64 10.84 -12.78 1.27
N ILE A 65 11.85 -13.62 1.06
CA ILE A 65 12.52 -13.78 -0.24
C ILE A 65 12.17 -15.19 -0.74
N PRO A 66 11.23 -15.31 -1.69
CA PRO A 66 10.92 -16.61 -2.28
C PRO A 66 12.12 -17.11 -3.08
N ASN A 67 12.37 -18.42 -3.04
CA ASN A 67 13.25 -19.06 -3.99
C ASN A 67 12.41 -19.63 -5.13
N ASN A 68 12.70 -19.25 -6.38
CA ASN A 68 11.91 -19.69 -7.53
C ASN A 68 12.30 -21.10 -8.02
N GLN A 69 13.38 -21.68 -7.49
CA GLN A 69 13.92 -22.97 -7.94
C GLN A 69 13.46 -24.15 -7.08
N ASP A 70 13.15 -23.90 -5.81
CA ASP A 70 12.64 -24.89 -4.86
C ASP A 70 11.41 -24.30 -4.16
N ASN A 71 10.55 -25.13 -3.56
CA ASN A 71 9.36 -24.66 -2.82
C ASN A 71 9.75 -24.04 -1.46
N SER A 72 10.81 -23.24 -1.43
CA SER A 72 11.41 -22.67 -0.22
C SER A 72 11.42 -21.14 -0.24
N ARG A 73 11.61 -20.58 0.94
CA ARG A 73 11.72 -19.14 1.13
C ARG A 73 12.71 -18.79 2.24
N ARG A 74 13.32 -17.62 2.14
CA ARG A 74 14.16 -17.03 3.20
C ARG A 74 13.40 -15.95 3.95
N LEU A 75 13.50 -15.98 5.28
CA LEU A 75 12.85 -15.04 6.19
C LEU A 75 13.87 -14.03 6.71
N LEU A 76 13.64 -12.73 6.53
CA LEU A 76 14.50 -11.66 7.02
C LEU A 76 13.79 -10.82 8.10
N PRO A 77 14.48 -10.43 9.19
CA PRO A 77 15.92 -10.54 9.43
C PRO A 77 16.34 -11.85 10.12
N LEU A 78 15.47 -12.86 10.17
CA LEU A 78 15.75 -14.11 10.88
C LEU A 78 16.82 -14.96 10.19
N PHE A 79 17.05 -14.74 8.90
CA PHE A 79 17.89 -15.54 8.01
C PHE A 79 17.55 -17.04 8.03
N ALA A 80 16.30 -17.38 8.33
CA ALA A 80 15.83 -18.76 8.34
C ALA A 80 15.37 -19.18 6.94
N LYS A 81 15.53 -20.47 6.60
CA LYS A 81 14.99 -21.08 5.38
C LYS A 81 13.80 -21.96 5.75
N GLU A 82 12.66 -21.68 5.15
CA GLU A 82 11.46 -22.53 5.23
C GLU A 82 11.25 -23.26 3.92
N GLU A 83 10.71 -24.48 3.97
CA GLU A 83 10.43 -25.32 2.80
C GLU A 83 9.05 -25.97 2.93
N LEU A 84 8.25 -25.92 1.86
CA LEU A 84 7.02 -26.68 1.76
C LEU A 84 7.36 -28.16 1.63
N LEU A 85 6.66 -28.98 2.41
CA LEU A 85 6.76 -30.42 2.36
C LEU A 85 5.67 -30.96 1.42
N GLN A 86 4.76 -31.76 1.96
CA GLN A 86 3.68 -32.38 1.22
C GLN A 86 2.36 -31.58 1.31
N VAL A 87 1.54 -31.75 0.27
CA VAL A 87 0.13 -31.34 0.27
C VAL A 87 -0.72 -32.61 0.26
N THR A 88 -1.58 -32.76 1.26
CA THR A 88 -2.58 -33.82 1.32
C THR A 88 -3.93 -33.22 0.99
N LYS A 89 -4.61 -33.76 -0.02
CA LYS A 89 -5.97 -33.36 -0.41
C LYS A 89 -6.92 -34.51 -0.13
N GLU A 90 -7.94 -34.24 0.67
CA GLU A 90 -9.03 -35.15 0.99
C GLU A 90 -10.36 -34.46 0.64
N GLU A 91 -11.46 -35.23 0.61
CA GLU A 91 -12.78 -34.64 0.35
C GLU A 91 -13.10 -33.61 1.46
N GLY A 92 -13.33 -32.35 1.05
CA GLY A 92 -13.59 -31.23 1.97
C GLY A 92 -12.38 -30.71 2.76
N SER A 93 -11.15 -31.16 2.45
CA SER A 93 -9.96 -30.73 3.21
C SER A 93 -8.67 -30.64 2.38
N ILE A 94 -7.86 -29.60 2.62
CA ILE A 94 -6.49 -29.48 2.09
C ILE A 94 -5.55 -29.25 3.27
N VAL A 95 -4.47 -30.03 3.36
CA VAL A 95 -3.44 -29.88 4.39
C VAL A 95 -2.08 -29.64 3.74
N GLN A 96 -1.46 -28.52 4.05
CA GLN A 96 -0.13 -28.13 3.61
C GLN A 96 0.84 -28.13 4.79
N GLN A 97 1.93 -28.87 4.68
CA GLN A 97 2.99 -28.89 5.68
C GLN A 97 4.22 -28.09 5.24
N TYR A 98 4.94 -27.51 6.19
CA TYR A 98 6.22 -26.87 5.96
C TYR A 98 7.15 -27.02 7.16
N THR A 99 8.45 -26.88 6.94
CA THR A 99 9.47 -26.98 8.00
C THR A 99 10.54 -25.90 7.84
N LEU A 100 11.34 -25.70 8.89
CA LEU A 100 12.55 -24.89 8.84
C LEU A 100 13.73 -25.82 8.52
N THR A 101 14.33 -25.65 7.34
CA THR A 101 15.50 -26.44 6.92
C THR A 101 16.82 -25.79 7.31
N GLU A 102 16.83 -24.47 7.52
CA GLU A 102 17.97 -23.73 8.06
C GLU A 102 17.50 -22.75 9.13
N LEU A 103 18.05 -22.84 10.33
CA LEU A 103 17.90 -21.80 11.35
C LEU A 103 18.95 -20.72 11.12
N GLY A 104 18.53 -19.45 11.15
CA GLY A 104 19.49 -18.34 11.13
C GLY A 104 20.21 -18.15 12.46
N PRO A 105 21.21 -17.24 12.53
CA PRO A 105 22.10 -17.10 13.68
C PRO A 105 21.38 -16.86 15.02
N ILE A 106 20.27 -16.12 14.98
CA ILE A 106 19.47 -15.78 16.17
C ILE A 106 18.71 -17.02 16.69
N TRP A 107 18.24 -17.89 15.80
CA TRP A 107 17.39 -19.03 16.16
C TRP A 107 18.18 -20.28 16.56
N LYS A 108 19.42 -20.44 16.08
CA LYS A 108 20.27 -21.60 16.43
C LYS A 108 20.53 -21.77 17.92
N SER A 109 20.50 -20.69 18.71
CA SER A 109 20.67 -20.74 20.17
C SER A 109 19.36 -20.92 20.95
N GLU A 110 18.23 -20.84 20.26
CA GLU A 110 16.90 -20.71 20.88
C GLU A 110 15.98 -21.88 20.52
N ILE A 111 16.15 -22.47 19.34
CA ILE A 111 15.30 -23.54 18.78
C ILE A 111 16.18 -24.75 18.43
N GLU A 112 15.70 -25.95 18.76
CA GLU A 112 16.36 -27.20 18.38
C GLU A 112 16.29 -27.41 16.86
N ASP A 113 17.42 -27.76 16.25
CA ASP A 113 17.52 -27.98 14.81
C ASP A 113 16.52 -29.04 14.33
N LYS A 114 15.85 -28.77 13.19
CA LYS A 114 14.83 -29.65 12.57
C LYS A 114 13.64 -30.01 13.45
N SER A 115 13.44 -29.35 14.60
CA SER A 115 12.28 -29.59 15.45
C SER A 115 11.00 -28.92 14.95
N HIS A 116 11.11 -27.97 14.03
CA HIS A 116 9.98 -27.15 13.58
C HIS A 116 9.13 -27.82 12.51
N LEU A 117 7.83 -27.85 12.75
CA LEU A 117 6.81 -28.27 11.79
C LEU A 117 5.63 -27.30 11.86
N GLY A 118 5.30 -26.70 10.72
CA GLY A 118 4.06 -25.97 10.52
C GLY A 118 3.10 -26.79 9.67
N THR A 119 1.83 -26.80 10.05
CA THR A 119 0.74 -27.43 9.32
C THR A 119 -0.38 -26.42 9.13
N VAL A 120 -0.76 -26.17 7.89
CA VAL A 120 -1.89 -25.32 7.54
C VAL A 120 -2.96 -26.20 6.90
N SER A 121 -4.09 -26.29 7.58
CA SER A 121 -5.25 -27.05 7.11
C SER A 121 -6.37 -26.10 6.72
N PHE A 122 -7.04 -26.46 5.64
CA PHE A 122 -8.21 -25.79 5.11
C PHE A 122 -9.34 -26.81 5.15
N GLN A 123 -10.48 -26.44 5.73
CA GLN A 123 -11.65 -27.31 5.87
C GLN A 123 -12.85 -26.59 5.27
N GLU A 124 -13.59 -27.28 4.42
CA GLU A 124 -14.82 -26.78 3.84
C GLU A 124 -15.90 -26.60 4.93
N MET A 125 -16.66 -25.52 4.80
CA MET A 125 -17.81 -25.20 5.65
C MET A 125 -19.00 -24.80 4.76
N ASP A 126 -20.22 -24.88 5.31
CA ASP A 126 -21.44 -24.51 4.58
C ASP A 126 -21.40 -23.11 3.95
N SER A 127 -20.67 -22.16 4.56
CA SER A 127 -20.59 -20.76 4.14
C SER A 127 -19.17 -20.28 3.81
N GLY A 128 -18.25 -21.18 3.49
CA GLY A 128 -16.87 -20.82 3.13
C GLY A 128 -15.83 -21.84 3.59
N THR A 129 -14.68 -21.37 4.06
CA THR A 129 -13.55 -22.23 4.45
C THR A 129 -13.05 -21.86 5.83
N ARG A 130 -12.69 -22.85 6.65
CA ARG A 130 -11.91 -22.65 7.88
C ARG A 130 -10.44 -22.90 7.59
N ILE A 131 -9.59 -21.94 7.91
CA ILE A 131 -8.14 -22.14 7.97
C ILE A 131 -7.76 -22.46 9.42
N GLN A 132 -6.91 -23.46 9.63
CA GLN A 132 -6.27 -23.75 10.90
C GLN A 132 -4.77 -23.90 10.68
N TRP A 133 -3.99 -23.15 11.44
CA TRP A 133 -2.54 -23.13 11.38
C TRP A 133 -1.96 -23.61 12.70
N ASP A 134 -1.37 -24.80 12.66
CA ASP A 134 -0.70 -25.45 13.78
C ASP A 134 0.81 -25.35 13.60
N VAL A 135 1.52 -24.91 14.64
CA VAL A 135 2.98 -24.81 14.65
C VAL A 135 3.52 -25.51 15.89
N VAL A 136 4.49 -26.40 15.68
CA VAL A 136 5.16 -27.15 16.74
C VAL A 136 6.66 -27.10 16.56
N PHE A 137 7.40 -26.86 17.64
CA PHE A 137 8.87 -26.94 17.67
C PHE A 137 9.38 -27.10 19.11
N THR A 138 10.64 -27.47 19.24
CA THR A 138 11.31 -27.54 20.55
C THR A 138 12.17 -26.30 20.74
N THR A 139 11.95 -25.60 21.85
CA THR A 139 12.80 -24.48 22.29
C THR A 139 13.86 -24.96 23.26
N ILE A 140 15.05 -24.40 23.15
CA ILE A 140 16.17 -24.58 24.08
C ILE A 140 15.98 -23.67 25.30
N ASN A 141 15.43 -22.46 25.06
CA ASN A 141 15.19 -21.44 26.07
C ASN A 141 13.88 -20.69 25.77
N ARG A 142 13.32 -20.01 26.79
CA ARG A 142 12.27 -18.99 26.64
C ARG A 142 11.00 -19.47 25.91
N GLN A 143 10.49 -20.66 26.27
CA GLN A 143 9.26 -21.24 25.70
C GLN A 143 8.11 -20.23 25.61
N ASP A 144 7.81 -19.52 26.71
CA ASP A 144 6.69 -18.57 26.77
C ASP A 144 6.83 -17.40 25.77
N LEU A 145 8.07 -16.93 25.56
CA LEU A 145 8.35 -15.89 24.57
C LEU A 145 8.05 -16.41 23.18
N TRP A 146 8.59 -17.57 22.82
CA TRP A 146 8.42 -18.16 21.50
C TRP A 146 6.98 -18.57 21.21
N GLN A 147 6.29 -19.15 22.19
CA GLN A 147 4.85 -19.41 22.11
C GLN A 147 4.07 -18.12 21.80
N SER A 148 4.34 -17.03 22.53
CA SER A 148 3.66 -15.74 22.32
C SER A 148 3.99 -15.08 20.98
N VAL A 149 5.25 -15.16 20.54
CA VAL A 149 5.67 -14.60 19.25
C VAL A 149 5.06 -15.38 18.09
N THR A 150 5.09 -16.72 18.15
CA THR A 150 4.49 -17.57 17.13
C THR A 150 2.97 -17.40 17.07
N ASP A 151 2.29 -17.41 18.22
CA ASP A 151 0.83 -17.17 18.31
C ASP A 151 0.43 -15.84 17.67
N SER A 152 1.08 -14.74 18.05
CA SER A 152 0.81 -13.42 17.45
C SER A 152 1.10 -13.40 15.96
N THR A 153 2.21 -14.00 15.52
CA THR A 153 2.62 -13.97 14.12
C THR A 153 1.66 -14.75 13.22
N ILE A 154 1.25 -15.95 13.62
CA ILE A 154 0.30 -16.74 12.82
C ILE A 154 -1.11 -16.16 12.89
N MET A 155 -1.51 -15.60 14.03
CA MET A 155 -2.78 -14.88 14.17
C MET A 155 -2.84 -13.69 13.21
N ASP A 156 -1.80 -12.85 13.20
CA ASP A 156 -1.71 -11.71 12.30
C ASP A 156 -1.72 -12.18 10.83
N ALA A 157 -0.98 -13.24 10.50
CA ALA A 157 -0.97 -13.79 9.15
C ALA A 157 -2.36 -14.26 8.69
N CYS A 158 -3.09 -15.01 9.54
CA CYS A 158 -4.45 -15.45 9.23
C CYS A 158 -5.44 -14.28 9.07
N GLU A 159 -5.35 -13.27 9.95
CA GLU A 159 -6.21 -12.08 9.89
C GLU A 159 -5.90 -11.22 8.65
N ASN A 160 -4.63 -11.12 8.28
CA ASN A 160 -4.20 -10.43 7.08
C ASN A 160 -4.60 -11.19 5.81
N LEU A 161 -4.55 -12.52 5.81
CA LEU A 161 -5.06 -13.35 4.71
C LEU A 161 -6.57 -13.15 4.54
N LYS A 162 -7.32 -13.10 5.64
CA LYS A 162 -8.76 -12.81 5.60
C LYS A 162 -9.02 -11.45 4.96
N ALA A 163 -8.28 -10.41 5.35
CA ALA A 163 -8.42 -9.07 4.77
C ALA A 163 -7.94 -8.99 3.30
N TYR A 164 -6.98 -9.84 2.90
CA TYR A 164 -6.57 -9.99 1.49
C TYR A 164 -7.68 -10.63 0.62
N LEU A 165 -8.43 -11.57 1.20
CA LEU A 165 -9.55 -12.25 0.54
C LEU A 165 -10.87 -11.46 0.59
N ASP A 166 -10.95 -10.42 1.42
CA ASP A 166 -12.14 -9.59 1.54
C ASP A 166 -12.36 -8.72 0.28
N GLU A 167 -13.57 -8.19 0.17
CA GLU A 167 -13.95 -7.27 -0.90
C GLU A 167 -13.04 -6.03 -0.86
N PRO A 168 -12.46 -5.62 -2.00
CA PRO A 168 -11.68 -4.39 -2.06
C PRO A 168 -12.57 -3.19 -1.80
N LEU A 169 -11.97 -2.15 -1.21
CA LEU A 169 -12.58 -0.84 -1.12
C LEU A 169 -12.37 -0.12 -2.44
N LEU A 170 -13.45 0.37 -3.03
CA LEU A 170 -13.41 1.21 -4.21
C LEU A 170 -13.47 2.67 -3.79
N PHE A 171 -12.41 3.40 -4.07
CA PHE A 171 -12.42 4.86 -4.10
C PHE A 171 -12.77 5.31 -5.51
N GLN A 172 -13.68 6.26 -5.65
CA GLN A 172 -13.97 6.89 -6.94
C GLN A 172 -13.95 8.41 -6.78
N LYS A 173 -13.29 9.09 -7.72
CA LYS A 173 -13.31 10.54 -7.87
C LYS A 173 -13.65 10.91 -9.30
N THR A 174 -14.58 11.84 -9.49
CA THR A 174 -14.94 12.33 -10.82
C THR A 174 -14.73 13.84 -10.91
N CYS A 175 -14.29 14.33 -12.06
CA CYS A 175 -14.24 15.76 -12.34
C CYS A 175 -14.42 16.06 -13.82
N LYS A 176 -15.02 17.22 -14.13
CA LYS A 176 -15.19 17.71 -15.50
C LYS A 176 -14.03 18.61 -15.92
N ILE A 177 -13.61 18.45 -17.16
CA ILE A 177 -12.55 19.22 -17.82
C ILE A 177 -13.20 19.94 -19.01
N ALA A 178 -13.35 21.25 -18.90
CA ALA A 178 -13.91 22.07 -19.97
C ALA A 178 -12.86 22.25 -21.08
N THR A 179 -12.88 21.37 -22.08
CA THR A 179 -11.94 21.41 -23.21
C THR A 179 -12.57 20.87 -24.48
N LYS A 180 -12.09 21.35 -25.63
CA LYS A 180 -12.44 20.81 -26.96
C LYS A 180 -11.49 19.70 -27.42
N SER A 181 -10.52 19.34 -26.59
CA SER A 181 -9.58 18.24 -26.88
C SER A 181 -10.31 16.90 -26.86
N SER A 182 -9.75 15.88 -27.51
CA SER A 182 -10.25 14.51 -27.38
C SER A 182 -9.85 13.88 -26.05
N ALA A 183 -10.61 12.88 -25.58
CA ALA A 183 -10.29 12.09 -24.38
C ALA A 183 -8.83 11.60 -24.39
N LYS A 184 -8.40 11.03 -25.52
CA LYS A 184 -7.02 10.57 -25.72
C LYS A 184 -5.97 11.66 -25.49
N ASN A 185 -6.18 12.86 -26.04
CA ASN A 185 -5.22 13.94 -25.88
C ASN A 185 -5.09 14.40 -24.43
N ILE A 186 -6.20 14.41 -23.67
CA ILE A 186 -6.17 14.72 -22.24
C ILE A 186 -5.54 13.59 -21.43
N ALA A 187 -5.81 12.32 -21.79
CA ALA A 187 -5.17 11.17 -21.18
C ALA A 187 -3.64 11.18 -21.38
N ASP A 188 -3.18 11.51 -22.59
CA ASP A 188 -1.75 11.67 -22.89
C ASP A 188 -1.12 12.80 -22.07
N LYS A 189 -1.82 13.94 -21.92
CA LYS A 189 -1.38 15.04 -21.03
C LYS A 189 -1.32 14.60 -19.56
N TRP A 190 -2.30 13.83 -19.10
CA TRP A 190 -2.32 13.30 -17.73
C TRP A 190 -1.15 12.36 -17.50
N PHE A 191 -0.92 11.43 -18.43
CA PHE A 191 0.16 10.46 -18.35
C PHE A 191 1.52 11.19 -18.32
N GLU A 192 1.73 12.14 -19.23
CA GLU A 192 2.97 12.90 -19.25
C GLU A 192 3.17 13.74 -17.98
N PHE A 193 2.14 14.48 -17.53
CA PHE A 193 2.26 15.36 -16.36
C PHE A 193 2.34 14.57 -15.05
N ILE A 194 1.34 13.76 -14.74
CA ILE A 194 1.22 13.04 -13.47
C ILE A 194 2.16 11.84 -13.41
N TRP A 195 2.26 11.06 -14.48
CA TRP A 195 2.98 9.79 -14.46
C TRP A 195 4.48 9.96 -14.74
N VAL A 196 4.81 10.50 -15.91
CA VAL A 196 6.19 10.59 -16.41
C VAL A 196 6.96 11.67 -15.66
N ASN A 197 6.40 12.88 -15.57
CA ASN A 197 7.04 14.00 -14.89
C ASN A 197 6.75 14.03 -13.39
N GLY A 198 5.81 13.19 -12.94
CA GLY A 198 5.49 13.08 -11.52
C GLY A 198 4.86 14.34 -10.92
N GLY A 199 4.30 15.18 -11.80
CA GLY A 199 3.62 16.40 -11.44
C GLY A 199 2.54 16.13 -10.40
N GLY A 200 2.44 17.02 -9.42
CA GLY A 200 1.27 17.12 -8.57
C GLY A 200 1.36 16.51 -7.17
N LEU A 201 2.45 15.85 -6.79
CA LEU A 201 2.72 15.56 -5.38
C LEU A 201 3.70 16.58 -4.78
N PRO A 202 3.55 16.97 -3.50
CA PRO A 202 4.54 17.78 -2.79
C PRO A 202 5.83 16.98 -2.48
N ILE A 203 5.92 15.75 -2.99
CA ILE A 203 6.97 14.78 -2.72
C ILE A 203 7.65 14.45 -4.06
N PRO A 204 9.00 14.40 -4.12
CA PRO A 204 9.72 14.04 -5.32
C PRO A 204 9.31 12.67 -5.87
N THR A 205 8.90 12.68 -7.11
CA THR A 205 8.57 11.50 -7.92
C THR A 205 9.66 11.32 -8.96
N ILE A 206 10.27 10.13 -9.00
CA ILE A 206 11.37 9.83 -9.89
C ILE A 206 10.86 8.80 -10.91
N SER A 207 10.82 9.19 -12.17
CA SER A 207 10.61 8.25 -13.27
C SER A 207 11.81 7.29 -13.33
N LEU A 208 11.55 5.98 -13.38
CA LEU A 208 12.62 5.02 -13.55
C LEU A 208 13.06 5.08 -15.01
N SER A 209 14.20 5.74 -15.24
CA SER A 209 14.74 6.22 -16.53
C SER A 209 14.84 5.23 -17.70
N LYS A 210 14.42 3.97 -17.55
CA LYS A 210 14.40 2.95 -18.61
C LYS A 210 12.99 2.59 -19.10
N ASN A 211 11.95 2.83 -18.30
CA ASN A 211 10.57 2.51 -18.67
C ASN A 211 9.63 3.62 -18.18
N LYS A 212 9.08 4.42 -19.11
CA LYS A 212 8.15 5.51 -18.79
C LYS A 212 6.84 5.03 -18.15
N TYR A 213 6.53 3.73 -18.22
CA TYR A 213 5.35 3.14 -17.58
C TYR A 213 5.60 2.77 -16.12
N ASP A 214 6.85 2.76 -15.65
CA ASP A 214 7.20 2.50 -14.25
C ASP A 214 7.67 3.77 -13.55
N ARG A 215 7.19 4.01 -12.33
CA ARG A 215 7.61 5.15 -11.52
C ARG A 215 7.88 4.77 -10.07
N VAL A 216 8.70 5.58 -9.41
CA VAL A 216 8.95 5.50 -7.97
C VAL A 216 8.59 6.80 -7.27
N ILE A 217 7.74 6.72 -6.26
CA ILE A 217 7.38 7.85 -5.39
C ILE A 217 8.29 7.82 -4.16
N VAL A 218 9.08 8.87 -3.92
CA VAL A 218 10.13 8.90 -2.88
C VAL A 218 9.92 10.03 -1.88
N PRO A 219 9.86 9.76 -0.57
CA PRO A 219 9.58 8.48 0.12
C PRO A 219 8.09 8.14 0.08
N PRO A 220 7.69 6.85 0.16
CA PRO A 220 8.44 5.70 0.69
C PRO A 220 8.89 4.65 -0.36
N PHE A 221 9.46 5.06 -1.50
CA PHE A 221 9.89 4.16 -2.58
C PHE A 221 8.76 3.26 -3.13
N LEU A 222 7.56 3.82 -3.22
CA LEU A 222 6.41 3.14 -3.81
C LEU A 222 6.65 2.95 -5.31
N LYS A 223 6.66 1.71 -5.78
CA LYS A 223 6.78 1.35 -7.19
C LYS A 223 5.40 1.18 -7.77
N GLU A 224 5.11 1.90 -8.84
CA GLU A 224 3.87 1.77 -9.58
C GLU A 224 4.17 1.54 -11.06
N SER A 225 3.32 0.77 -11.72
CA SER A 225 3.42 0.49 -13.15
C SER A 225 2.07 0.67 -13.82
N VAL A 226 2.05 1.35 -14.97
CA VAL A 226 0.91 1.29 -15.88
C VAL A 226 0.91 -0.08 -16.54
N VAL A 227 -0.19 -0.79 -16.36
CA VAL A 227 -0.41 -2.16 -16.85
C VAL A 227 -0.98 -2.12 -18.25
N GLU A 228 -1.91 -1.19 -18.49
CA GLU A 228 -2.66 -1.14 -19.74
C GLU A 228 -3.13 0.29 -20.04
N ILE A 229 -3.19 0.63 -21.33
CA ILE A 229 -3.84 1.84 -21.83
C ILE A 229 -4.78 1.42 -22.96
N MET A 230 -6.08 1.53 -22.72
CA MET A 230 -7.13 1.22 -23.70
C MET A 230 -7.61 2.52 -24.33
N ASN A 231 -7.71 2.55 -25.65
CA ASN A 231 -8.14 3.72 -26.40
C ASN A 231 -9.31 3.36 -27.30
N ASP A 232 -10.42 4.05 -27.11
CA ASP A 232 -11.60 4.09 -27.98
C ASP A 232 -11.78 5.51 -28.53
N GLU A 233 -12.67 5.70 -29.52
CA GLU A 233 -12.96 7.00 -30.14
C GLU A 233 -13.44 8.03 -29.11
N LYS A 234 -14.21 7.59 -28.11
CA LYS A 234 -14.81 8.47 -27.09
C LYS A 234 -14.16 8.37 -25.72
N GLN A 235 -13.34 7.35 -25.50
CA GLN A 235 -12.88 6.99 -24.16
C GLN A 235 -11.42 6.56 -24.18
N THR A 236 -10.66 6.95 -23.15
CA THR A 236 -9.33 6.39 -22.88
C THR A 236 -9.24 5.96 -21.42
N ASP A 237 -8.86 4.71 -21.20
CA ASP A 237 -8.62 4.13 -19.87
C ASP A 237 -7.13 3.88 -19.67
N ILE A 238 -6.60 4.30 -18.52
CA ILE A 238 -5.24 4.02 -18.06
C ILE A 238 -5.35 3.19 -16.79
N ILE A 239 -4.88 1.94 -16.83
CA ILE A 239 -4.87 1.03 -15.68
C ILE A 239 -3.46 0.96 -15.12
N TYR A 240 -3.33 1.13 -13.80
CA TYR A 240 -2.05 1.04 -13.11
C TYR A 240 -2.14 0.22 -11.82
N LYS A 241 -0.99 -0.28 -11.37
CA LYS A 241 -0.88 -1.13 -10.19
C LYS A 241 0.35 -0.78 -9.36
N VAL A 242 0.19 -0.79 -8.04
CA VAL A 242 1.32 -0.76 -7.10
C VAL A 242 2.02 -2.12 -7.11
N GLN A 243 3.32 -2.14 -7.41
CA GLN A 243 4.11 -3.35 -7.60
C GLN A 243 4.72 -3.89 -6.30
N ASN A 244 4.94 -3.02 -5.30
CA ASN A 244 5.53 -3.39 -4.02
C ASN A 244 4.68 -2.92 -2.84
N PRO A 245 3.38 -3.27 -2.76
CA PRO A 245 2.58 -2.97 -1.59
C PRO A 245 3.19 -3.70 -0.38
N SER A 246 3.45 -2.97 0.70
CA SER A 246 4.12 -3.52 1.88
C SER A 246 3.94 -2.59 3.08
N ILE A 247 4.22 -3.12 4.27
CA ILE A 247 4.19 -2.30 5.49
C ILE A 247 5.17 -1.12 5.48
N LEU A 248 6.26 -1.23 4.69
CA LEU A 248 7.33 -0.24 4.62
C LEU A 248 7.11 0.81 3.51
N THR A 249 6.26 0.50 2.53
CA THR A 249 6.01 1.34 1.35
C THR A 249 4.60 1.88 1.42
N TYR A 250 3.60 1.07 1.10
CA TYR A 250 2.19 1.42 1.19
C TYR A 250 1.40 0.27 1.80
N GLN A 251 0.75 0.56 2.93
CA GLN A 251 0.20 -0.41 3.89
C GLN A 251 -1.15 -0.99 3.43
N VAL A 252 -1.13 -1.57 2.24
CA VAL A 252 -2.24 -2.23 1.56
C VAL A 252 -1.75 -3.59 1.07
N TYR A 253 -2.65 -4.54 0.83
CA TYR A 253 -2.31 -5.80 0.17
C TYR A 253 -2.35 -5.64 -1.35
N THR A 254 -3.33 -4.90 -1.86
CA THR A 254 -3.50 -4.63 -3.29
C THR A 254 -3.90 -3.19 -3.51
N HIS A 255 -3.37 -2.58 -4.56
CA HIS A 255 -3.80 -1.28 -5.09
C HIS A 255 -3.78 -1.37 -6.61
N ILE A 256 -4.96 -1.23 -7.22
CA ILE A 256 -5.14 -1.14 -8.66
C ILE A 256 -5.98 0.11 -8.91
N GLY A 257 -5.49 1.00 -9.77
CA GLY A 257 -6.23 2.18 -10.16
C GLY A 257 -6.54 2.19 -11.66
N ARG A 258 -7.67 2.81 -12.00
CA ARG A 258 -8.09 3.11 -13.36
C ARG A 258 -8.38 4.60 -13.44
N ILE A 259 -7.83 5.25 -14.47
CA ILE A 259 -8.19 6.61 -14.82
C ILE A 259 -8.87 6.55 -16.18
N ARG A 260 -10.12 6.96 -16.21
CA ARG A 260 -10.96 6.99 -17.39
C ARG A 260 -11.19 8.43 -17.82
N PHE A 261 -11.01 8.69 -19.10
CA PHE A 261 -11.34 9.95 -19.75
C PHE A 261 -12.45 9.68 -20.76
N GLU A 262 -13.62 10.28 -20.58
CA GLU A 262 -14.78 10.13 -21.47
C GLU A 262 -15.12 11.47 -22.10
N THR A 263 -15.33 11.48 -23.42
CA THR A 263 -15.76 12.68 -24.16
C THR A 263 -17.28 12.86 -23.98
N GLU A 264 -17.67 14.03 -23.47
CA GLU A 264 -19.06 14.48 -23.33
C GLU A 264 -19.33 15.68 -24.26
N ASP A 265 -20.60 16.08 -24.39
CA ASP A 265 -20.99 17.22 -25.24
C ASP A 265 -20.36 18.55 -24.79
N ASP A 266 -20.09 18.70 -23.48
CA ASP A 266 -19.58 19.93 -22.85
C ASP A 266 -18.10 19.87 -22.43
N GLY A 267 -17.40 18.77 -22.72
CA GLY A 267 -15.99 18.61 -22.37
C GLY A 267 -15.57 17.16 -22.19
N ILE A 268 -14.69 16.92 -21.21
CA ILE A 268 -14.23 15.58 -20.85
C ILE A 268 -14.52 15.31 -19.38
N THR A 269 -15.11 14.16 -19.09
CA THR A 269 -15.21 13.66 -17.72
C THR A 269 -14.01 12.77 -17.43
N MET A 270 -13.24 13.12 -16.39
CA MET A 270 -12.18 12.27 -15.85
C MET A 270 -12.70 11.58 -14.59
N THR A 271 -12.69 10.25 -14.60
CA THR A 271 -13.04 9.41 -13.46
C THR A 271 -11.83 8.60 -13.02
N TRP A 272 -11.42 8.75 -11.77
CA TRP A 272 -10.33 8.02 -11.15
C TRP A 272 -10.88 7.05 -10.12
N GLU A 273 -10.76 5.76 -10.42
CA GLU A 273 -11.20 4.67 -9.55
C GLU A 273 -9.99 3.94 -8.99
N VAL A 274 -10.02 3.57 -7.71
CA VAL A 274 -8.95 2.81 -7.08
C VAL A 274 -9.53 1.71 -6.20
N ASN A 275 -9.24 0.46 -6.57
CA ASN A 275 -9.51 -0.73 -5.76
C ASN A 275 -8.35 -0.96 -4.80
N ILE A 276 -8.63 -0.91 -3.50
CA ILE A 276 -7.62 -1.04 -2.45
C ILE A 276 -8.06 -2.06 -1.40
N ARG A 277 -7.13 -2.92 -0.99
CA ARG A 277 -7.33 -3.77 0.19
C ARG A 277 -6.38 -3.30 1.30
N PRO A 278 -6.85 -2.52 2.29
CA PRO A 278 -5.98 -2.02 3.34
C PRO A 278 -5.54 -3.15 4.28
N PHE A 279 -4.38 -2.98 4.91
CA PHE A 279 -4.03 -3.82 6.04
C PHE A 279 -5.02 -3.68 7.19
N ARG A 280 -5.16 -4.74 7.99
CA ARG A 280 -6.05 -4.73 9.16
C ARG A 280 -5.77 -3.54 10.07
N GLY A 281 -6.84 -2.81 10.42
CA GLY A 281 -6.78 -1.66 11.31
C GLY A 281 -6.17 -0.39 10.69
N LEU A 282 -5.81 -0.43 9.41
CA LEU A 282 -5.22 0.69 8.68
C LEU A 282 -6.13 1.26 7.59
N GLU A 283 -7.38 0.77 7.50
CA GLU A 283 -8.39 1.26 6.56
C GLU A 283 -8.53 2.79 6.61
N SER A 284 -8.72 3.39 7.79
CA SER A 284 -8.92 4.83 7.91
C SER A 284 -7.69 5.64 7.43
N PHE A 285 -6.48 5.15 7.71
CA PHE A 285 -5.25 5.75 7.21
C PHE A 285 -5.17 5.65 5.69
N VAL A 286 -5.42 4.46 5.14
CA VAL A 286 -5.40 4.19 3.70
C VAL A 286 -6.43 5.05 2.96
N LYS A 287 -7.64 5.20 3.51
CA LYS A 287 -8.67 6.08 2.94
C LYS A 287 -8.22 7.52 2.88
N GLY A 288 -7.83 8.09 4.03
CA GLY A 288 -7.40 9.48 4.11
C GLY A 288 -6.16 9.77 3.25
N PHE A 289 -5.20 8.84 3.20
CA PHE A 289 -4.01 8.98 2.34
C PHE A 289 -4.36 8.94 0.85
N THR A 290 -5.21 7.99 0.44
CA THR A 290 -5.67 7.85 -0.95
C THR A 290 -6.44 9.09 -1.40
N GLU A 291 -7.40 9.54 -0.59
CA GLU A 291 -8.15 10.77 -0.82
C GLU A 291 -7.22 11.97 -0.99
N PHE A 292 -6.27 12.15 -0.07
CA PHE A 292 -5.31 13.25 -0.12
C PHE A 292 -4.48 13.24 -1.40
N VAL A 293 -3.89 12.09 -1.74
CA VAL A 293 -3.03 11.91 -2.91
C VAL A 293 -3.81 12.17 -4.21
N ILE A 294 -4.98 11.53 -4.38
CA ILE A 294 -5.74 11.65 -5.63
C ILE A 294 -6.34 13.05 -5.77
N ASN A 295 -6.83 13.65 -4.69
CA ASN A 295 -7.30 15.04 -4.74
C ASN A 295 -6.17 16.01 -5.13
N ALA A 296 -4.97 15.84 -4.59
CA ALA A 296 -3.82 16.66 -4.95
C ALA A 296 -3.44 16.49 -6.43
N LEU A 297 -3.35 15.24 -6.91
CA LEU A 297 -3.00 14.93 -8.30
C LEU A 297 -4.05 15.44 -9.28
N THR A 298 -5.34 15.15 -9.05
CA THR A 298 -6.45 15.64 -9.87
C THR A 298 -6.46 17.16 -9.93
N ARG A 299 -6.37 17.84 -8.79
CA ARG A 299 -6.37 19.31 -8.76
C ARG A 299 -5.21 19.88 -9.57
N ASN A 300 -4.00 19.38 -9.34
CA ASN A 300 -2.81 19.90 -10.01
C ASN A 300 -2.85 19.62 -11.52
N PHE A 301 -3.44 18.49 -11.93
CA PHE A 301 -3.69 18.20 -13.34
C PHE A 301 -4.69 19.17 -13.97
N LEU A 302 -5.80 19.47 -13.29
CA LEU A 302 -6.79 20.42 -13.79
C LEU A 302 -6.17 21.79 -14.04
N VAL A 303 -5.31 22.27 -13.13
CA VAL A 303 -4.60 23.53 -13.34
C VAL A 303 -3.63 23.46 -14.51
N TYR A 304 -2.94 22.33 -14.70
CA TYR A 304 -2.03 22.13 -15.82
C TYR A 304 -2.77 22.12 -17.19
N VAL A 305 -3.98 21.58 -17.25
CA VAL A 305 -4.76 21.52 -18.50
C VAL A 305 -5.45 22.85 -18.81
N ASP A 306 -5.82 23.60 -17.78
CA ASP A 306 -6.43 24.94 -17.83
C ASP A 306 -5.40 26.05 -18.15
N ASP A 307 -4.11 25.76 -18.00
CA ASP A 307 -3.05 26.70 -18.37
C ASP A 307 -2.95 26.82 -19.91
N ASP A 308 -3.44 27.94 -20.44
CA ASP A 308 -3.36 28.31 -21.86
C ASP A 308 -1.92 28.53 -22.35
N GLY A 309 -0.92 28.38 -21.48
CA GLY A 309 0.50 28.48 -21.83
C GLY A 309 1.02 29.92 -21.88
N GLU A 310 0.31 30.86 -21.25
CA GLU A 310 0.89 32.18 -21.00
C GLU A 310 2.08 32.03 -20.05
N ASP A 311 3.29 32.32 -20.55
CA ASP A 311 4.60 32.36 -19.86
C ASP A 311 4.64 33.46 -18.74
N SER A 312 3.60 33.52 -17.93
CA SER A 312 3.49 34.40 -16.79
C SER A 312 4.42 33.89 -15.68
N MET A 313 5.11 34.82 -15.03
CA MET A 313 6.01 34.56 -13.92
C MET A 313 5.30 34.90 -12.62
N VAL A 314 5.56 34.11 -11.59
CA VAL A 314 4.99 34.26 -10.25
C VAL A 314 6.13 34.68 -9.32
N ASP A 315 5.99 35.86 -8.73
CA ASP A 315 6.94 36.40 -7.77
C ASP A 315 6.86 35.64 -6.45
N VAL A 316 8.02 35.23 -5.92
CA VAL A 316 8.13 34.56 -4.62
C VAL A 316 8.62 35.55 -3.59
N TYR A 317 7.78 35.84 -2.59
CA TYR A 317 8.11 36.78 -1.53
C TYR A 317 8.65 36.07 -0.28
N PRO A 318 9.48 36.74 0.53
CA PRO A 318 9.92 36.19 1.81
C PRO A 318 8.73 36.00 2.77
N PRO A 319 8.87 35.13 3.80
CA PRO A 319 7.83 34.93 4.81
C PRO A 319 7.36 36.26 5.41
N ARG A 320 6.03 36.42 5.54
CA ARG A 320 5.41 37.67 6.03
C ARG A 320 6.05 38.09 7.37
N GLY A 321 6.69 39.26 7.38
CA GLY A 321 7.34 39.84 8.57
C GLY A 321 8.86 40.01 8.46
N PHE A 322 9.49 39.35 7.49
CA PHE A 322 10.89 39.61 7.11
C PHE A 322 10.93 40.37 5.79
N MET A 323 11.53 41.56 5.79
CA MET A 323 12.00 42.26 4.58
C MET A 323 10.95 42.48 3.47
N LYS A 324 9.75 43.02 3.82
CA LYS A 324 8.73 43.39 2.82
C LYS A 324 9.23 44.37 1.75
N ASP A 325 10.25 45.16 2.06
CA ASP A 325 10.76 46.21 1.18
C ASP A 325 11.80 45.71 0.16
N GLN A 326 12.21 44.43 0.21
CA GLN A 326 13.24 43.89 -0.68
C GLN A 326 12.71 43.31 -2.01
N GLY A 327 11.41 43.37 -2.25
CA GLY A 327 10.80 42.82 -3.47
C GLY A 327 10.76 41.28 -3.47
N ALA A 328 10.54 40.70 -4.65
CA ALA A 328 10.51 39.25 -4.83
C ALA A 328 11.92 38.63 -4.67
N LEU A 329 12.02 37.50 -3.95
CA LEU A 329 13.26 36.74 -3.80
C LEU A 329 13.70 36.11 -5.13
N PHE A 330 12.74 35.55 -5.86
CA PHE A 330 12.92 34.96 -7.18
C PHE A 330 11.57 34.85 -7.87
N GLN A 331 11.61 34.56 -9.17
CA GLN A 331 10.42 34.32 -9.98
C GLN A 331 10.37 32.87 -10.41
N VAL A 332 9.16 32.29 -10.39
CA VAL A 332 8.92 30.93 -10.87
C VAL A 332 7.89 31.00 -11.98
N LYS A 333 8.13 30.31 -13.10
CA LYS A 333 7.12 30.24 -14.17
C LYS A 333 5.81 29.66 -13.62
N ARG A 334 4.69 30.31 -13.92
CA ARG A 334 3.35 29.92 -13.48
C ARG A 334 3.00 28.49 -13.91
N ASN A 335 3.47 28.08 -15.09
CA ASN A 335 3.28 26.73 -15.63
C ASN A 335 4.06 25.62 -14.91
N THR A 336 4.92 25.97 -13.94
CA THR A 336 5.51 24.97 -13.05
C THR A 336 4.58 24.70 -11.87
N TRP A 337 4.69 23.51 -11.26
CA TRP A 337 3.91 23.18 -10.06
C TRP A 337 4.07 24.22 -8.95
N ILE A 338 5.31 24.64 -8.67
CA ILE A 338 5.61 25.65 -7.65
C ILE A 338 4.99 27.00 -8.02
N GLY A 339 5.11 27.44 -9.28
CA GLY A 339 4.56 28.71 -9.73
C GLY A 339 3.03 28.75 -9.62
N SER A 340 2.35 27.71 -10.10
CA SER A 340 0.89 27.56 -9.98
C SER A 340 0.43 27.60 -8.51
N VAL A 341 1.09 26.85 -7.63
CA VAL A 341 0.78 26.83 -6.19
C VAL A 341 0.98 28.22 -5.55
N LEU A 342 2.08 28.89 -5.89
CA LEU A 342 2.37 30.22 -5.37
C LEU A 342 1.39 31.28 -5.90
N GLU A 343 0.97 31.18 -7.15
CA GLU A 343 -0.02 32.11 -7.71
C GLU A 343 -1.36 31.97 -6.98
N GLN A 344 -1.81 30.73 -6.77
CA GLN A 344 -3.02 30.46 -6.00
C GLN A 344 -2.88 30.91 -4.54
N HIS A 345 -1.69 30.77 -3.94
CA HIS A 345 -1.42 31.34 -2.62
C HIS A 345 -1.57 32.86 -2.59
N MET A 346 -1.06 33.55 -3.61
CA MET A 346 -1.16 35.01 -3.70
C MET A 346 -2.59 35.50 -3.94
N LYS A 347 -3.44 34.67 -4.57
CA LYS A 347 -4.87 34.94 -4.76
C LYS A 347 -5.74 34.52 -3.57
N ASP A 348 -5.16 33.87 -2.56
CA ASP A 348 -5.87 33.42 -1.37
C ASP A 348 -6.02 34.55 -0.34
N ASP A 349 -7.21 35.14 -0.31
CA ASP A 349 -7.58 36.25 0.60
C ASP A 349 -7.98 35.78 2.02
N ARG A 350 -7.93 34.48 2.32
CA ARG A 350 -8.30 33.94 3.65
C ARG A 350 -7.29 34.33 4.73
N SER A 351 -7.68 34.21 6.00
CA SER A 351 -6.83 34.62 7.12
C SER A 351 -5.61 33.68 7.29
N VAL A 352 -4.52 34.20 7.88
CA VAL A 352 -3.27 33.41 8.10
C VAL A 352 -3.51 32.16 8.95
N LEU A 353 -4.45 32.21 9.89
CA LEU A 353 -4.83 31.06 10.72
C LEU A 353 -5.52 29.97 9.88
N GLU A 354 -6.40 30.35 8.96
CA GLU A 354 -7.04 29.41 8.03
C GLU A 354 -6.02 28.82 7.04
N GLN A 355 -5.12 29.66 6.50
CA GLN A 355 -4.04 29.20 5.61
C GLN A 355 -3.06 28.25 6.31
N THR A 356 -2.78 28.46 7.60
CA THR A 356 -1.87 27.62 8.39
C THR A 356 -2.53 26.30 8.79
N GLY A 357 -3.83 26.30 9.07
CA GLY A 357 -4.61 25.07 9.26
C GLY A 357 -4.61 24.18 8.01
N ASP A 358 -4.64 24.80 6.83
CA ASP A 358 -4.62 24.11 5.54
C ASP A 358 -3.25 23.54 5.14
N LEU A 359 -2.13 23.97 5.76
CA LEU A 359 -0.83 23.32 5.57
C LEU A 359 -0.84 21.86 6.03
N LEU A 360 -1.81 21.49 6.89
CA LEU A 360 -2.00 20.15 7.43
C LEU A 360 -3.22 19.43 6.83
N MET A 361 -3.94 20.07 5.91
CA MET A 361 -5.11 19.53 5.19
C MET A 361 -4.81 19.45 3.68
N PRO A 362 -5.64 18.77 2.87
CA PRO A 362 -5.53 18.87 1.42
C PRO A 362 -5.53 20.35 1.01
N TRP A 363 -4.49 20.79 0.28
CA TRP A 363 -4.25 22.18 -0.09
C TRP A 363 -5.47 22.82 -0.81
N THR A 364 -6.16 23.81 -0.23
CA THR A 364 -7.44 24.36 -0.77
C THR A 364 -7.37 25.82 -1.24
N TRP A 365 -6.17 26.37 -1.42
CA TRP A 365 -6.00 27.80 -1.72
C TRP A 365 -6.62 28.19 -3.08
N GLY A 366 -7.53 29.19 -3.06
CA GLY A 366 -7.94 29.96 -4.23
C GLY A 366 -9.03 29.37 -5.15
N ARG A 367 -9.66 28.23 -4.85
CA ARG A 367 -10.75 27.66 -5.69
C ARG A 367 -11.92 27.11 -4.86
N ASP A 368 -13.13 27.21 -5.41
CA ASP A 368 -14.37 26.73 -4.78
C ASP A 368 -14.28 25.24 -4.40
N ALA A 369 -14.42 24.96 -3.11
CA ALA A 369 -14.32 23.61 -2.55
C ALA A 369 -15.36 22.62 -3.13
N GLN A 370 -16.42 23.11 -3.77
CA GLN A 370 -17.51 22.26 -4.28
C GLN A 370 -17.07 21.31 -5.41
N SER A 371 -16.15 21.71 -6.30
CA SER A 371 -15.73 20.85 -7.42
C SER A 371 -14.72 19.77 -7.04
N LEU A 372 -14.10 19.88 -5.86
CA LEU A 372 -13.09 18.94 -5.37
C LEU A 372 -13.69 17.82 -4.49
N ASN A 373 -14.94 17.95 -4.05
CA ASN A 373 -15.57 17.03 -3.11
C ASN A 373 -16.37 15.89 -3.76
N ASP A 374 -16.36 15.78 -5.09
CA ASP A 374 -17.03 14.66 -5.77
C ASP A 374 -16.16 13.40 -5.72
N PHE A 375 -16.15 12.75 -4.56
CA PHE A 375 -15.56 11.44 -4.36
C PHE A 375 -16.42 10.58 -3.44
N SER A 376 -16.28 9.26 -3.57
CA SER A 376 -16.99 8.31 -2.73
C SER A 376 -16.14 7.07 -2.43
N TRP A 377 -16.49 6.39 -1.35
CA TRP A 377 -16.00 5.05 -1.03
C TRP A 377 -17.16 4.06 -1.07
N SER A 378 -16.96 2.93 -1.72
CA SER A 378 -17.90 1.81 -1.71
C SER A 378 -17.17 0.48 -1.54
N LYS A 379 -17.95 -0.59 -1.32
CA LYS A 379 -17.47 -1.98 -1.40
C LYS A 379 -17.70 -2.59 -2.78
N GLU A 380 -18.10 -1.78 -3.76
CA GLU A 380 -18.29 -2.28 -5.11
C GLU A 380 -16.94 -2.60 -5.73
N VAL A 381 -16.89 -3.61 -6.58
CA VAL A 381 -15.69 -3.88 -7.38
C VAL A 381 -15.75 -2.99 -8.61
N MET A 382 -14.62 -2.35 -8.95
CA MET A 382 -14.44 -1.68 -10.25
C MET A 382 -14.95 -2.60 -11.37
N LYS A 383 -15.96 -2.14 -12.11
CA LYS A 383 -16.57 -2.90 -13.19
C LYS A 383 -15.63 -2.87 -14.40
N ASP A 384 -15.37 -4.03 -14.99
CA ASP A 384 -14.56 -4.16 -16.21
C ASP A 384 -15.13 -3.29 -17.35
#